data_AF-A0A2N5A3K8-F1
#
_entry.id   AF-A0A2N5A3K8-F1
#
_cell.length_a   1.000
_cell.length_b   1.000
_cell.length_c   1.000
_cell.angle_alpha   90.00
_cell.angle_beta   90.00
_cell.angle_gamma   90.00
#
_symmetry.space_group_name_H-M   'P 1'
#
loop_
_entity.id
_entity.type
_entity.pdbx_description
1 polymer ?
#
loop_
_entity_poly.entity_id
_entity_poly.type
_entity_poly.pdbx_seq_one_letter_code
_entity_poly.pdbx_strand_id
1 'polypeptide(L)' 'KGIARQDVEQAMRECDIDWVSLAREQAQRKYGEPLPSAFTEKVKVQRFLLYRGYLMEDIQEIWRNFAD' A
#
# COMPACT_ATOMS: atom_id res chain seq x y z
N LYS A 1 -5.83 20.98 5.60
CA LYS A 1 -6.84 21.44 4.63
C LYS A 1 -8.28 21.46 5.19
N GLY A 2 -8.53 21.11 6.47
CA GLY A 2 -9.89 21.20 7.05
C GLY A 2 -10.94 20.30 6.39
N ILE A 3 -10.51 19.31 5.61
CA ILE A 3 -11.39 18.39 4.88
C ILE A 3 -11.88 17.32 5.86
N ALA A 4 -13.17 16.99 5.82
CA ALA A 4 -13.70 15.95 6.68
C ALA A 4 -13.08 14.59 6.31
N ARG A 5 -12.86 13.74 7.31
CA ARG A 5 -12.23 12.43 7.09
C ARG A 5 -13.00 11.58 6.08
N GLN A 6 -14.33 11.64 6.12
CA GLN A 6 -15.19 10.92 5.18
C GLN A 6 -15.01 11.39 3.74
N ASP A 7 -14.84 12.69 3.50
CA ASP A 7 -14.60 13.22 2.15
C ASP A 7 -13.25 12.75 1.60
N VAL A 8 -12.24 12.61 2.47
CA VAL A 8 -10.94 12.03 2.07
C VAL A 8 -11.09 10.56 1.74
N GLU A 9 -11.73 9.78 2.60
CA GLU A 9 -11.93 8.34 2.38
C GLU A 9 -12.79 8.07 1.13
N GLN A 10 -13.80 8.90 0.87
CA GLN A 10 -14.67 8.84 -0.29
C GLN A 10 -13.91 9.21 -1.58
N ALA A 11 -13.17 10.32 -1.57
CA ALA A 11 -12.36 10.72 -2.72
C ALA A 11 -11.27 9.70 -3.05
N MET A 12 -10.64 9.09 -2.03
CA MET A 12 -9.64 8.03 -2.24
C MET A 12 -10.24 6.77 -2.85
N ARG A 13 -11.52 6.45 -2.57
CA ARG A 13 -12.26 5.34 -3.18
C ARG A 13 -12.77 5.63 -4.59
N GLU A 14 -13.21 6.86 -4.87
CA GLU A 14 -13.74 7.24 -6.18
C GLU A 14 -12.65 7.54 -7.21
N CYS A 15 -11.43 7.80 -6.76
CA CYS A 15 -10.31 7.92 -7.66
C CYS A 15 -9.96 6.55 -8.25
N ASP A 16 -10.06 6.43 -9.58
CA ASP A 16 -9.60 5.31 -10.40
C ASP A 16 -8.05 5.23 -10.46
N ILE A 17 -7.41 5.42 -9.30
CA ILE A 17 -5.96 5.37 -9.15
C ILE A 17 -5.61 3.94 -8.70
N ASP A 18 -4.67 3.32 -9.40
CA ASP A 18 -4.15 2.01 -9.03
C ASP A 18 -3.18 2.12 -7.84
N TRP A 19 -3.77 2.30 -6.64
CA TRP A 19 -3.02 2.48 -5.39
C TRP A 19 -2.13 1.28 -5.07
N VAL A 20 -2.55 0.08 -5.44
CA VAL A 20 -1.81 -1.17 -5.25
C VAL A 20 -0.49 -1.14 -6.05
N SER A 21 -0.52 -0.76 -7.33
CA SER A 21 0.68 -0.63 -8.15
C SER A 21 1.61 0.45 -7.62
N LEU A 22 1.07 1.60 -7.23
CA LEU A 22 1.88 2.68 -6.64
C LEU A 22 2.54 2.23 -5.32
N ALA A 23 1.80 1.55 -4.45
CA ALA A 23 2.33 1.03 -3.20
C ALA A 23 3.41 -0.03 -3.44
N ARG A 24 3.21 -0.91 -4.44
CA ARG A 24 4.20 -1.91 -4.87
C ARG A 24 5.48 -1.25 -5.36
N GLU A 25 5.40 -0.29 -6.27
CA GLU A 25 6.57 0.42 -6.78
C GLU A 25 7.37 1.07 -5.64
N GLN A 26 6.68 1.72 -4.69
CA GLN A 26 7.34 2.32 -3.53
C GLN A 26 8.02 1.29 -2.64
N ALA A 27 7.38 0.14 -2.42
CA ALA A 27 7.95 -0.95 -1.66
C ALA A 27 9.18 -1.54 -2.38
N GLN A 28 9.10 -1.78 -3.68
CA GLN A 28 10.19 -2.34 -4.48
C GLN A 28 11.40 -1.41 -4.56
N ARG A 29 11.18 -0.10 -4.71
CA ARG A 29 12.27 0.90 -4.70
C ARG A 29 13.06 0.89 -3.40
N LYS A 30 12.44 0.53 -2.27
CA LYS A 30 13.09 0.54 -0.94
C LYS A 30 13.60 -0.83 -0.50
N TYR A 31 12.87 -1.90 -0.79
CA TYR A 31 13.13 -3.25 -0.27
C TYR A 31 13.60 -4.24 -1.34
N GLY A 32 13.65 -3.81 -2.61
CA GLY A 32 14.06 -4.65 -3.74
C GLY A 32 12.92 -5.47 -4.34
N GLU A 33 13.26 -6.20 -5.41
CA GLU A 33 12.40 -7.19 -6.05
C GLU A 33 13.10 -8.56 -6.02
N PRO A 34 12.43 -9.65 -5.61
CA PRO A 34 11.05 -9.71 -5.12
C PRO A 34 10.87 -9.09 -3.73
N LEU A 35 9.66 -8.65 -3.42
CA LEU A 35 9.35 -8.15 -2.07
C LEU A 35 9.57 -9.26 -1.03
N PRO A 36 10.00 -8.90 0.17
CA PRO A 36 10.28 -9.91 1.19
C PRO A 36 9.00 -10.66 1.58
N SER A 37 9.11 -11.99 1.63
CA SER A 37 8.04 -12.90 2.03
C SER A 37 8.11 -13.29 3.51
N ALA A 38 9.27 -13.11 4.15
CA ALA A 38 9.45 -13.37 5.58
C ALA A 38 8.57 -12.43 6.43
N PHE A 39 7.91 -12.98 7.45
CA PHE A 39 6.92 -12.25 8.25
C PHE A 39 7.48 -10.94 8.85
N THR A 40 8.67 -11.01 9.46
CA THR A 40 9.31 -9.85 10.11
C THR A 40 9.64 -8.74 9.12
N GLU A 41 10.10 -9.09 7.92
CA GLU A 41 10.40 -8.16 6.85
C GLU A 41 9.12 -7.57 6.24
N LYS A 42 8.08 -8.40 6.05
CA LYS A 42 6.76 -7.98 5.58
C LYS A 42 6.14 -6.92 6.49
N VAL A 43 6.24 -7.08 7.81
CA VAL A 43 5.78 -6.07 8.78
C VAL A 43 6.51 -4.74 8.61
N LYS A 44 7.81 -4.74 8.26
CA LYS A 44 8.55 -3.50 7.98
C LYS A 44 8.01 -2.81 6.72
N VAL A 45 7.75 -3.56 5.65
CA VAL A 45 7.17 -3.03 4.41
C VAL A 45 5.78 -2.46 4.66
N GLN A 46 4.92 -3.19 5.38
CA GLN A 46 3.58 -2.74 5.75
C GLN A 46 3.62 -1.42 6.54
N ARG A 47 4.45 -1.35 7.60
CA ARG A 47 4.61 -0.12 8.37
C ARG A 47 5.10 1.03 7.51
N PHE A 48 6.07 0.79 6.64
CA PHE A 48 6.58 1.80 5.73
C PHE A 48 5.49 2.40 4.82
N LEU A 49 4.60 1.56 4.27
CA LEU A 49 3.50 2.00 3.42
C LEU A 49 2.40 2.71 4.23
N LEU A 50 2.05 2.20 5.42
CA LEU A 50 1.10 2.86 6.32
C LEU A 50 1.55 4.28 6.70
N TYR A 51 2.84 4.48 6.99
CA TYR A 51 3.39 5.81 7.27
C TYR A 51 3.34 6.77 6.08
N ARG A 52 3.16 6.27 4.86
CA ARG A 52 2.95 7.08 3.65
C ARG A 52 1.48 7.30 3.30
N GLY A 53 0.56 6.75 4.10
CA GLY A 53 -0.87 6.97 3.93
C GLY A 53 -1.57 5.96 3.01
N TYR A 54 -0.91 4.87 2.62
CA TYR A 54 -1.59 3.77 1.94
C TYR A 54 -2.53 3.04 2.89
N LEU A 55 -3.66 2.55 2.39
CA LEU A 55 -4.61 1.80 3.19
C LEU A 55 -4.14 0.36 3.37
N MET A 56 -4.55 -0.26 4.48
CA MET A 56 -4.15 -1.65 4.78
C MET A 56 -4.67 -2.63 3.72
N GLU A 57 -5.85 -2.36 3.16
CA GLU A 57 -6.45 -3.09 2.05
C GLU A 57 -5.52 -3.10 0.81
N ASP A 58 -5.15 -1.93 0.29
CA ASP A 58 -4.20 -1.81 -0.83
C ASP A 58 -2.87 -2.53 -0.54
N ILE A 59 -2.34 -2.35 0.68
CA ILE A 59 -1.08 -2.95 1.10
C ILE A 59 -1.17 -4.48 1.09
N GLN A 60 -2.29 -5.05 1.54
CA GLN A 60 -2.47 -6.51 1.54
C GLN A 60 -2.58 -7.07 0.12
N GLU A 61 -3.20 -6.34 -0.80
CA GLU A 61 -3.36 -6.75 -2.19
C GLU A 61 -2.04 -6.90 -2.93
N ILE A 62 -0.99 -6.15 -2.55
CA ILE A 62 0.37 -6.29 -3.09
C ILE A 62 0.88 -7.73 -2.98
N TRP A 63 0.53 -8.48 -1.94
CA TRP A 63 0.96 -9.88 -1.78
C TRP A 63 -0.09 -10.91 -2.19
N ARG A 64 -1.36 -10.53 -2.35
CA ARG A 64 -2.40 -11.45 -2.84
C ARG A 64 -2.25 -11.72 -4.34
N ASN A 65 -1.81 -10.71 -5.11
CA ASN A 65 -1.58 -10.83 -6.56
C ASN A 65 -0.28 -11.56 -6.95
N PHE A 66 0.47 -12.12 -5.99
CA PHE A 66 1.70 -12.90 -6.24
C PHE A 66 1.52 -14.41 -5.98
N ALA A 67 0.29 -14.85 -5.71
CA ALA A 67 -0.03 -16.26 -5.47
C ALA A 67 -0.63 -16.97 -6.71
N ASP A 68 -0.57 -16.34 -7.89
CA ASP A 68 -0.84 -16.96 -9.19
C ASP A 68 0.46 -17.24 -9.94
#